data_AF-A0A1F9U0N6-F1
#
_entry.id   AF-A0A1F9U0N6-F1
#
_cell.length_a   1.000
_cell.length_b   1.000
_cell.length_c   1.000
_cell.angle_alpha   90.00
_cell.angle_beta   90.00
_cell.angle_gamma   90.00
#
_symmetry.space_group_name_H-M   'P 1'
#
loop_
_entity.id
_entity.type
_entity.pdbx_description
1 polymer ?
#
loop_
_entity_poly.entity_id
_entity_poly.type
_entity_poly.pdbx_seq_one_letter_code
_entity_poly.pdbx_strand_id
1 'polypeptide(L)'
;MNFELIFAAGLPVFLAALGAHVLHWRIKRPRRDVVALCATFLILPALLIFSIPFLPIGPGVLDLEEAFAAYLLHFGLSGVYISSYPAFQAVSPSLQILQLFKTSGSGGLSRAEIFQGFDPTSIVSARVRDLEDSNLIKRQGRGFALTWRGRAVAGLYSLYRKSLGLSVRGG
;
A
#
# COMPACT_ATOMS: atom_id res chain seq x y z
N MET A 1 13.42 -29.86 0.07
CA MET A 1 12.56 -28.75 0.48
C MET A 1 12.19 -28.87 1.96
N ASN A 2 12.94 -28.20 2.81
CA ASN A 2 12.76 -28.15 4.25
C ASN A 2 11.86 -26.96 4.63
N PHE A 3 10.61 -27.24 5.00
CA PHE A 3 9.63 -26.20 5.34
C PHE A 3 10.06 -25.34 6.53
N GLU A 4 10.74 -25.90 7.52
CA GLU A 4 11.18 -25.15 8.70
C GLU A 4 12.16 -24.05 8.31
N LEU A 5 13.12 -24.34 7.42
CA LEU A 5 14.07 -23.36 6.89
C LEU A 5 13.37 -22.28 6.06
N ILE A 6 12.39 -22.66 5.24
CA ILE A 6 11.59 -21.72 4.44
C ILE A 6 10.86 -20.72 5.34
N PHE A 7 10.18 -21.21 6.39
CA PHE A 7 9.48 -20.35 7.35
C PHE A 7 10.46 -19.49 8.16
N ALA A 8 11.57 -20.07 8.62
CA ALA A 8 12.60 -19.37 9.39
C ALA A 8 13.33 -18.29 8.59
N ALA A 9 13.39 -18.40 7.26
CA ALA A 9 13.95 -17.36 6.40
C ALA A 9 12.92 -16.31 5.98
N GLY A 10 11.75 -16.75 5.49
CA GLY A 10 10.76 -15.84 4.91
C GLY A 10 10.04 -14.95 5.94
N LEU A 11 9.56 -15.54 7.04
CA LEU A 11 8.73 -14.81 8.01
C LEU A 11 9.54 -13.77 8.82
N PRO A 12 10.73 -14.08 9.36
CA PRO A 12 11.52 -13.08 10.08
C PRO A 12 11.97 -11.92 9.19
N VAL A 13 12.31 -12.17 7.92
CA VAL A 13 12.63 -11.10 6.96
C VAL A 13 11.43 -10.20 6.73
N PHE A 14 10.23 -10.75 6.61
CA PHE A 14 8.99 -9.96 6.54
C PHE A 14 8.78 -9.10 7.80
N LEU A 15 8.90 -9.70 8.99
CA LEU A 15 8.73 -9.00 10.26
C LEU A 15 9.78 -7.90 10.45
N ALA A 16 11.03 -8.14 10.04
CA ALA A 16 12.09 -7.15 10.07
C ALA A 16 11.80 -6.00 9.10
N ALA A 17 11.34 -6.29 7.87
CA ALA A 17 10.92 -5.28 6.90
C ALA A 17 9.74 -4.44 7.43
N LEU A 18 8.77 -5.09 8.07
CA LEU A 18 7.63 -4.43 8.71
C LEU A 18 8.08 -3.51 9.84
N GLY A 19 8.96 -3.99 10.72
CA GLY A 19 9.56 -3.19 11.79
C GLY A 19 10.32 -1.99 11.25
N ALA A 20 11.19 -2.20 10.25
CA ALA A 20 11.95 -1.14 9.59
C ALA A 20 11.02 -0.09 8.94
N HIS A 21 9.97 -0.52 8.26
CA HIS A 21 8.97 0.38 7.69
C HIS A 21 8.28 1.22 8.79
N VAL A 22 7.76 0.59 9.83
CA VAL A 22 7.07 1.29 10.93
C VAL A 22 7.99 2.30 11.61
N LEU A 23 9.24 1.92 11.91
CA LEU A 23 10.22 2.80 12.54
C LEU A 23 10.62 3.97 11.62
N HIS A 24 10.95 3.69 10.36
CA HIS A 24 11.38 4.72 9.41
C HIS A 24 10.25 5.71 9.12
N TRP A 25 9.01 5.25 8.92
CA TRP A 25 7.87 6.13 8.63
C TRP A 25 7.39 6.91 9.84
N ARG A 26 7.64 6.44 11.07
CA ARG A 26 7.41 7.25 12.28
C ARG A 26 8.34 8.45 12.37
N ILE A 27 9.57 8.34 11.86
CA ILE A 27 10.56 9.43 11.90
C ILE A 27 10.36 10.37 10.71
N LYS A 28 10.28 9.83 9.49
CA LYS A 28 10.15 10.63 8.27
C LYS A 28 9.45 9.84 7.18
N ARG A 29 8.27 10.29 6.78
CA ARG A 29 7.56 9.71 5.63
C ARG A 29 8.27 10.07 4.31
N PRO A 30 8.65 9.09 3.48
CA PRO A 30 9.22 9.36 2.16
C PRO A 30 8.20 10.04 1.23
N ARG A 31 8.67 10.93 0.36
CA ARG A 31 7.83 11.59 -0.67
C ARG A 31 7.26 10.62 -1.70
N ARG A 32 7.95 9.51 -1.97
CA ARG A 32 7.53 8.44 -2.90
C ARG A 32 7.26 7.17 -2.10
N ASP A 33 6.18 7.17 -1.35
CA ASP A 33 5.83 6.10 -0.41
C ASP A 33 5.73 4.73 -1.08
N VAL A 34 5.08 4.62 -2.25
CA VAL A 34 4.98 3.36 -3.01
C VAL A 34 6.35 2.80 -3.40
N VAL A 35 7.26 3.66 -3.87
CA VAL A 35 8.61 3.23 -4.27
C VAL A 35 9.38 2.72 -3.05
N ALA A 36 9.28 3.45 -1.93
CA ALA A 36 9.97 3.09 -0.70
C ALA A 36 9.39 1.80 -0.08
N LEU A 37 8.09 1.55 -0.19
CA LEU A 37 7.46 0.27 0.17
C LEU A 37 7.98 -0.88 -0.69
N CYS A 38 7.98 -0.72 -2.02
CA CYS A 38 8.50 -1.75 -2.92
C CYS A 38 9.99 -2.04 -2.65
N ALA A 39 10.79 -1.01 -2.37
CA ALA A 39 12.19 -1.19 -2.00
C ALA A 39 12.35 -1.97 -0.69
N THR A 40 11.57 -1.62 0.34
CA THR A 40 11.65 -2.21 1.69
C THR A 40 11.12 -3.63 1.74
N PHE A 41 10.04 -3.93 1.02
CA PHE A 41 9.34 -5.21 1.11
C PHE A 41 9.61 -6.14 -0.08
N LEU A 42 10.14 -5.68 -1.21
CA LEU A 42 10.39 -6.56 -2.36
C LEU A 42 11.88 -6.62 -2.68
N ILE A 43 12.50 -5.46 -2.94
CA ILE A 43 13.88 -5.40 -3.46
C ILE A 43 14.89 -5.82 -2.39
N LEU A 44 14.90 -5.19 -1.22
CA LEU A 44 15.86 -5.51 -0.15
C LEU A 44 15.72 -6.96 0.36
N PRO A 45 14.50 -7.47 0.65
CA PRO A 45 14.31 -8.87 1.03
C PRO A 45 14.74 -9.87 -0.04
N ALA A 46 14.50 -9.59 -1.33
CA ALA A 46 14.98 -10.45 -2.42
C ALA A 46 16.52 -10.55 -2.38
N LEU A 47 17.21 -9.41 -2.30
CA LEU A 47 18.67 -9.40 -2.24
C LEU A 47 19.20 -10.16 -1.02
N LEU A 48 18.56 -10.02 0.15
CA LEU A 48 18.93 -10.73 1.36
C LEU A 48 18.72 -12.23 1.20
N ILE A 49 17.50 -12.68 0.87
CA ILE A 49 17.16 -14.11 0.81
C ILE A 49 17.99 -14.83 -0.28
N PHE A 50 18.12 -14.25 -1.47
CA PHE A 50 18.88 -14.87 -2.55
C PHE A 50 20.40 -14.80 -2.35
N SER A 51 20.91 -14.01 -1.40
CA SER A 51 22.33 -14.03 -1.04
C SER A 51 22.72 -15.22 -0.14
N ILE A 52 21.77 -15.76 0.63
CA ILE A 52 22.01 -16.79 1.65
C ILE A 52 22.67 -18.06 1.07
N PRO A 53 22.23 -18.62 -0.07
CA PRO A 53 22.84 -19.84 -0.64
C PRO A 53 24.32 -19.67 -1.02
N PHE A 54 24.80 -18.44 -1.17
CA PHE A 54 26.17 -18.13 -1.57
C PHE A 54 27.08 -17.81 -0.38
N LEU A 55 26.54 -17.77 0.84
CA LEU A 55 27.33 -17.50 2.04
C LEU A 55 28.09 -18.77 2.47
N PRO A 56 29.38 -18.67 2.83
CA PRO A 56 30.21 -19.83 3.22
C PRO A 56 29.94 -20.26 4.66
N ILE A 57 28.67 -20.46 5.02
CA ILE A 57 28.21 -20.73 6.40
C ILE A 57 28.09 -22.25 6.66
N GLY A 58 28.46 -23.07 5.68
CA GLY A 58 28.45 -24.53 5.75
C GLY A 58 27.27 -25.16 5.00
N PRO A 59 27.27 -26.49 4.80
CA PRO A 59 26.16 -27.18 4.16
C PRO A 59 24.89 -27.10 5.03
N GLY A 60 23.75 -26.72 4.43
CA GLY A 60 22.43 -26.77 5.07
C GLY A 60 21.76 -25.43 5.41
N VAL A 61 22.23 -24.29 4.88
CA VAL A 61 21.67 -22.97 5.24
C VAL A 61 20.40 -22.63 4.45
N LEU A 62 20.39 -22.83 3.12
CA LEU A 62 19.23 -22.77 2.22
C LEU A 62 19.76 -23.07 0.80
N ASP A 63 19.10 -23.93 0.03
CA ASP A 63 19.38 -24.05 -1.41
C ASP A 63 18.62 -22.98 -2.23
N LEU A 64 18.83 -22.93 -3.54
CA LEU A 64 18.20 -21.93 -4.41
C LEU A 64 16.67 -22.12 -4.51
N GLU A 65 16.20 -23.37 -4.46
CA GLU A 65 14.77 -23.69 -4.53
C GLU A 65 14.05 -23.25 -3.24
N GLU A 66 14.67 -23.52 -2.10
CA GLU A 66 14.19 -23.11 -0.79
C GLU A 66 14.26 -21.58 -0.61
N ALA A 67 15.31 -20.92 -1.13
CA ALA A 67 15.39 -19.46 -1.15
C ALA A 67 14.25 -18.85 -1.99
N PHE A 68 13.94 -19.45 -3.15
CA PHE A 68 12.80 -19.04 -3.97
C PHE A 68 11.47 -19.24 -3.25
N ALA A 69 11.27 -20.38 -2.59
CA ALA A 69 10.07 -20.66 -1.80
C ALA A 69 9.92 -19.70 -0.60
N ALA A 70 11.01 -19.40 0.10
CA ALA A 70 11.03 -18.44 1.20
C ALA A 70 10.70 -17.02 0.71
N TYR A 71 11.24 -16.63 -0.44
CA TYR A 71 10.90 -15.35 -1.06
C TYR A 71 9.44 -15.31 -1.51
N LEU A 72 8.86 -16.40 -2.02
CA LEU A 72 7.43 -16.44 -2.37
C LEU A 72 6.52 -16.27 -1.15
N LEU A 73 6.84 -16.90 -0.02
CA LEU A 73 6.14 -16.71 1.25
C LEU A 73 6.18 -15.23 1.66
N HIS A 74 7.38 -14.64 1.69
CA HIS A 74 7.60 -13.24 2.00
C HIS A 74 6.88 -12.29 1.03
N PHE A 75 6.91 -12.61 -0.26
CA PHE A 75 6.25 -11.86 -1.33
C PHE A 75 4.72 -11.84 -1.15
N GLY A 76 4.11 -12.97 -0.80
CA GLY A 76 2.68 -13.07 -0.52
C GLY A 76 2.27 -12.17 0.65
N LEU A 77 2.99 -12.25 1.77
CA LEU A 77 2.75 -11.41 2.96
C LEU A 77 2.94 -9.92 2.64
N SER A 78 4.01 -9.60 1.91
CA SER A 78 4.31 -8.25 1.46
C SER A 78 3.24 -7.69 0.53
N GLY A 79 2.71 -8.50 -0.39
CA GLY A 79 1.65 -8.10 -1.30
C GLY A 79 0.36 -7.72 -0.56
N VAL A 80 -0.04 -8.53 0.42
CA VAL A 80 -1.20 -8.23 1.29
C VAL A 80 -0.97 -6.94 2.07
N TYR A 81 0.23 -6.76 2.63
CA TYR A 81 0.57 -5.55 3.38
C TYR A 81 0.56 -4.28 2.51
N ILE A 82 1.29 -4.30 1.39
CA ILE A 82 1.43 -3.15 0.47
C ILE A 82 0.08 -2.75 -0.11
N SER A 83 -0.75 -3.72 -0.50
CA SER A 83 -2.10 -3.43 -1.05
C SER A 83 -3.05 -2.84 -0.01
N SER A 84 -2.91 -3.22 1.26
CA SER A 84 -3.72 -2.70 2.36
C SER A 84 -3.22 -1.35 2.89
N TYR A 85 -1.95 -1.02 2.66
CA TYR A 85 -1.32 0.19 3.20
C TYR A 85 -2.02 1.51 2.81
N PRO A 86 -2.39 1.76 1.53
CA PRO A 86 -3.17 2.95 1.18
C PRO A 86 -4.51 3.05 1.90
N ALA A 87 -5.17 1.92 2.18
CA ALA A 87 -6.43 1.89 2.91
C ALA A 87 -6.24 2.28 4.39
N PHE A 88 -5.13 1.86 5.01
CA PHE A 88 -4.78 2.29 6.37
C PHE A 88 -4.40 3.78 6.46
N GLN A 89 -3.85 4.34 5.38
CA GLN A 89 -3.50 5.76 5.33
C GLN A 89 -4.70 6.66 5.02
N ALA A 90 -5.67 6.17 4.26
CA ALA A 90 -6.85 6.92 3.92
C ALA A 90 -7.65 7.20 5.20
N VAL A 91 -7.96 8.47 5.46
CA VAL A 91 -8.86 8.81 6.56
C VAL A 91 -10.25 8.32 6.19
N SER A 92 -10.71 7.25 6.86
CA SER A 92 -12.04 6.68 6.62
C SER A 92 -13.11 7.63 7.14
N PRO A 93 -14.05 8.11 6.29
CA PRO A 93 -15.15 8.95 6.72
C PRO A 93 -15.98 8.29 7.82
N SER A 94 -16.21 6.98 7.74
CA SER A 94 -16.94 6.22 8.76
C SER A 94 -16.24 6.25 10.11
N LEU A 95 -14.91 6.14 10.14
CA LEU A 95 -14.15 6.23 11.40
C LEU A 95 -14.19 7.65 11.99
N GLN A 96 -14.14 8.68 11.15
CA GLN A 96 -14.31 10.06 11.59
C GLN A 96 -15.70 10.28 12.21
N ILE A 97 -16.77 9.73 11.62
CA ILE A 97 -18.12 9.80 12.20
C ILE A 97 -18.13 9.13 13.58
N LEU A 98 -17.58 7.93 13.71
CA LEU A 98 -17.50 7.23 15.01
C LEU A 98 -16.69 8.04 16.05
N GLN A 99 -15.63 8.72 15.63
CA GLN A 99 -14.87 9.62 16.51
C GLN A 99 -15.70 10.82 16.94
N LEU A 100 -16.49 11.44 16.04
CA LEU A 100 -17.41 12.51 16.40
C LEU A 100 -18.41 12.04 17.48
N PHE A 101 -19.03 10.87 17.29
CA PHE A 101 -19.93 10.30 18.30
C PHE A 101 -19.24 10.05 19.65
N LYS A 102 -18.00 9.54 19.62
CA LYS A 102 -17.21 9.32 20.84
C LYS A 102 -16.95 10.64 21.59
N THR A 103 -16.65 11.70 20.87
CA THR A 103 -16.32 13.01 21.45
C THR A 103 -17.57 13.76 21.95
N SER A 104 -18.73 13.55 21.33
CA SER A 104 -20.01 14.19 21.72
C SER A 104 -20.66 13.59 22.98
N GLY A 105 -20.13 12.49 23.52
CA GLY A 105 -20.64 11.86 24.74
C GLY A 105 -22.04 11.27 24.58
N SER A 106 -22.87 11.38 25.62
CA SER A 106 -24.22 10.75 25.68
C SER A 106 -25.32 11.53 24.96
N GLY A 107 -25.04 12.73 24.44
CA GLY A 107 -26.03 13.60 23.80
C GLY A 107 -26.45 13.18 22.38
N GLY A 108 -25.75 12.22 21.78
CA GLY A 108 -25.93 11.89 20.36
C GLY A 108 -25.48 13.03 19.44
N LEU A 109 -25.65 12.83 18.14
CA LEU A 109 -25.37 13.83 17.11
C LEU A 109 -26.52 13.86 16.11
N SER A 110 -26.99 15.06 15.79
CA SER A 110 -27.91 15.29 14.69
C SER A 110 -27.19 15.13 13.36
N ARG A 111 -27.98 14.90 12.29
CA ARG A 111 -27.45 14.81 10.93
C ARG A 111 -26.69 16.09 10.54
N ALA A 112 -27.19 17.27 10.90
CA ALA A 112 -26.54 18.54 10.57
C ALA A 112 -25.15 18.68 11.22
N GLU A 113 -25.01 18.27 12.49
CA GLU A 113 -23.72 18.28 13.21
C GLU A 113 -22.72 17.31 12.61
N ILE A 114 -23.17 16.13 12.16
CA ILE A 114 -22.31 15.19 11.43
C ILE A 114 -21.81 15.85 10.15
N PHE A 115 -22.69 16.43 9.32
CA PHE A 115 -22.29 17.03 8.05
C PHE A 115 -21.42 18.29 8.20
N GLN A 116 -21.57 19.08 9.27
CA GLN A 116 -20.67 20.20 9.55
C GLN A 116 -19.22 19.75 9.78
N GLY A 117 -18.99 18.53 10.27
CA GLY A 117 -17.66 17.95 10.45
C GLY A 117 -17.00 17.45 9.17
N PHE A 118 -17.73 17.34 8.05
CA PHE A 118 -17.20 16.83 6.79
C PHE A 118 -17.33 17.87 5.69
N ASP A 119 -16.19 18.38 5.20
CA ASP A 119 -16.15 19.12 3.94
C ASP A 119 -15.97 18.13 2.77
N PRO A 120 -17.00 17.89 1.93
CA PRO A 120 -16.88 16.98 0.78
C PRO A 120 -15.82 17.43 -0.22
N THR A 121 -15.56 18.74 -0.31
CA THR A 121 -14.56 19.29 -1.21
C THR A 121 -13.14 18.97 -0.74
N SER A 122 -12.92 18.82 0.56
CA SER A 122 -11.62 18.41 1.13
C SER A 122 -11.22 16.99 0.71
N ILE A 123 -12.19 16.05 0.63
CA ILE A 123 -11.93 14.66 0.26
C ILE A 123 -11.54 14.57 -1.22
N VAL A 124 -12.32 15.22 -2.10
CA VAL A 124 -12.06 15.21 -3.54
C VAL A 124 -10.77 15.97 -3.87
N SER A 125 -10.53 17.12 -3.25
CA SER A 125 -9.32 17.91 -3.48
C SER A 125 -8.04 17.19 -3.01
N ALA A 126 -8.09 16.44 -1.90
CA ALA A 126 -7.00 15.57 -1.48
C ALA A 126 -6.68 14.51 -2.56
N ARG A 127 -7.71 13.87 -3.13
CA ARG A 127 -7.50 12.88 -4.22
C ARG A 127 -6.95 13.48 -5.50
N VAL A 128 -7.41 14.67 -5.88
CA VAL A 128 -6.85 15.39 -7.05
C VAL A 128 -5.37 15.69 -6.81
N ARG A 129 -5.01 16.15 -5.60
CA ARG A 129 -3.63 16.40 -5.23
C ARG A 129 -2.78 15.14 -5.26
N ASP A 130 -3.27 14.02 -4.72
CA ASP A 130 -2.58 12.72 -4.79
C ASP A 130 -2.27 12.31 -6.24
N LEU A 131 -3.22 12.54 -7.16
CA LEU A 131 -3.05 12.23 -8.59
C LEU A 131 -2.04 13.17 -9.28
N GLU A 132 -2.00 14.46 -8.90
CA GLU A 132 -1.00 15.42 -9.37
C GLU A 132 0.41 15.06 -8.84
N ASP A 133 0.55 14.81 -7.54
CA ASP A 133 1.82 14.45 -6.89
C ASP A 133 2.38 13.12 -7.42
N SER A 134 1.51 12.19 -7.78
CA SER A 134 1.86 10.92 -8.42
C SER A 134 2.12 11.05 -9.94
N ASN A 135 2.00 12.26 -10.51
CA ASN A 135 2.16 12.55 -11.93
C ASN A 135 1.23 11.69 -12.83
N LEU A 136 0.02 11.41 -12.36
CA LEU A 136 -1.03 10.70 -13.12
C LEU A 136 -1.93 11.69 -13.86
N ILE A 137 -2.16 12.86 -13.27
CA ILE A 137 -2.79 14.00 -13.93
C ILE A 137 -1.85 15.20 -13.94
N LYS A 138 -2.07 16.12 -14.87
CA LYS A 138 -1.38 17.41 -14.93
C LYS A 138 -2.38 18.51 -15.23
N ARG A 139 -2.09 19.74 -14.79
CA ARG A 139 -2.88 20.91 -15.17
C ARG A 139 -2.73 21.20 -16.67
N GLN A 140 -3.85 21.47 -17.33
CA GLN A 140 -3.91 21.90 -18.71
C GLN A 140 -4.99 22.99 -18.84
N GLY A 141 -4.56 24.25 -18.96
CA GLY A 141 -5.46 25.40 -18.99
C GLY A 141 -6.28 25.51 -17.70
N ARG A 142 -7.61 25.53 -17.83
CA ARG A 142 -8.57 25.56 -16.71
C ARG A 142 -8.90 24.18 -16.12
N GLY A 143 -8.36 23.10 -16.68
CA GLY A 143 -8.70 21.73 -16.30
C GLY A 143 -7.49 20.84 -16.03
N PHE A 144 -7.74 19.54 -15.96
CA PHE A 144 -6.75 18.50 -15.78
C PHE A 144 -6.73 17.55 -16.97
N ALA A 145 -5.56 17.05 -17.31
CA ALA A 145 -5.38 16.03 -18.35
C ALA A 145 -4.56 14.87 -17.80
N LEU A 146 -4.85 13.65 -18.28
CA LEU A 146 -4.05 12.47 -17.96
C LEU A 146 -2.65 12.59 -18.55
N THR A 147 -1.65 12.23 -17.76
CA THR A 147 -0.30 11.95 -18.27
C THR A 147 -0.28 10.61 -19.00
N TRP A 148 0.85 10.23 -19.61
CA TRP A 148 0.96 8.89 -20.20
C TRP A 148 0.83 7.77 -19.15
N ARG A 149 1.33 8.02 -17.92
CA ARG A 149 1.19 7.10 -16.78
C ARG A 149 -0.27 7.02 -16.33
N GLY A 150 -0.93 8.16 -16.22
CA GLY A 150 -2.37 8.22 -15.92
C GLY A 150 -3.20 7.46 -16.94
N ARG A 151 -2.88 7.59 -18.24
CA ARG A 151 -3.56 6.83 -19.30
C ARG A 151 -3.36 5.32 -19.17
N ALA A 152 -2.13 4.87 -18.87
CA ALA A 152 -1.86 3.44 -18.68
C ALA A 152 -2.67 2.87 -17.50
N VAL A 153 -2.67 3.57 -16.35
CA VAL A 153 -3.43 3.15 -15.16
C VAL A 153 -4.94 3.16 -15.43
N ALA A 154 -5.47 4.22 -16.05
CA ALA A 154 -6.89 4.30 -16.40
C ALA A 154 -7.30 3.21 -17.41
N GLY A 155 -6.42 2.87 -18.35
CA GLY A 155 -6.61 1.78 -19.30
C GLY A 155 -6.70 0.41 -18.61
N LEU A 156 -5.77 0.12 -17.69
CA LEU A 156 -5.78 -1.11 -16.90
C LEU A 156 -7.04 -1.22 -16.04
N TYR A 157 -7.42 -0.14 -15.36
CA TYR A 157 -8.65 -0.08 -14.58
C TYR A 157 -9.89 -0.35 -15.43
N SER A 158 -9.95 0.26 -16.62
CA SER A 158 -11.07 0.07 -17.55
C SER A 158 -11.14 -1.37 -18.05
N LEU A 159 -9.99 -2.00 -18.34
CA LEU A 159 -9.92 -3.40 -18.73
C LEU A 159 -10.39 -4.33 -17.61
N TYR A 160 -9.89 -4.09 -16.39
CA TYR A 160 -10.30 -4.84 -15.20
C TYR A 160 -11.82 -4.76 -14.97
N ARG A 161 -12.41 -3.56 -14.97
CA ARG A 161 -13.87 -3.42 -14.81
C ARG A 161 -14.67 -4.10 -15.91
N LYS A 162 -14.22 -3.99 -17.17
CA LYS A 162 -14.86 -4.68 -18.29
C LYS A 162 -14.82 -6.19 -18.13
N SER A 163 -13.72 -6.76 -17.65
CA SER A 163 -13.62 -8.20 -17.38
C SER A 163 -14.58 -8.67 -16.28
N LEU A 164 -14.97 -7.78 -15.37
CA LEU A 164 -15.98 -8.04 -14.34
C LEU A 164 -17.41 -7.75 -14.80
N GLY A 165 -17.64 -7.36 -16.06
CA GLY A 165 -18.95 -6.96 -16.56
C GLY A 165 -19.49 -5.64 -15.98
N LEU A 166 -18.61 -4.82 -15.37
CA LEU A 166 -19.00 -3.57 -14.72
C LEU A 166 -18.86 -2.36 -15.65
N SER A 167 -19.71 -1.35 -15.45
CA SER A 167 -19.61 -0.08 -16.18
C SER A 167 -18.31 0.67 -15.85
N VAL A 168 -17.71 1.29 -16.87
CA VAL A 168 -16.48 2.10 -16.71
C VAL A 168 -16.78 3.49 -16.15
N ARG A 169 -17.99 4.01 -16.37
CA ARG A 169 -18.46 5.26 -15.72
C ARG A 169 -18.85 4.95 -14.27
N GLY A 170 -18.36 5.77 -13.34
CA GLY A 170 -18.73 5.71 -11.93
C GLY A 170 -20.25 5.71 -11.77
N GLY A 171 -20.75 4.79 -10.94
CA GLY A 171 -22.15 4.74 -10.52
C GLY A 171 -22.35 5.51 -9.23
#